data_AF-A0A9X2KA22-F1
#
_entry.id   AF-A0A9X2KA22-F1
#
_cell.length_a   1.000
_cell.length_b   1.000
_cell.length_c   1.000
_cell.angle_alpha   90.00
_cell.angle_beta   90.00
_cell.angle_gamma   90.00
#
_symmetry.space_group_name_H-M   'P 1'
#
loop_
_entity.id
_entity.type
_entity.pdbx_description
1 polymer ?
#
loop_
_entity_poly.entity_id
_entity_poly.type
_entity_poly.pdbx_seq_one_letter_code
_entity_poly.pdbx_strand_id
1 'polypeptide(L)'
;MSDSSFRSMRMARLVRPPGTPGIREWADSNGHRIGGTGMIPSHVREAYLAANPEVIEVVRVFAQDSGVGPDVYDWPDDGPLGPVYAITFVRGLDEREVLHRLGAEEQDIRLISDEEVAEHQGAENPEEIITVARLGDWVVTECKGRRASQAEHVKVLSIGGGEAVAVQRDRGVHDRFIYTVGGQVVTSFAPSRPFDRQGSDPDKLNGYLRMVGIDPARNDIVDNAVPAALALASRISGVVIIDISGDDLPSRLAGRLSGVKVLNRESSRLGAVVYDP
;
A
#
# COMPACT_ATOMS: atom_id res chain seq x y z
N MET A 1 -18.73 26.19 13.76
CA MET A 1 -18.96 26.09 12.31
C MET A 1 -18.47 24.73 11.89
N SER A 2 -19.36 24.02 11.17
CA SER A 2 -19.44 22.59 10.84
C SER A 2 -18.20 21.70 10.99
N ASP A 3 -18.38 20.73 11.89
CA ASP A 3 -18.07 19.31 11.74
C ASP A 3 -17.71 18.87 10.30
N SER A 4 -16.48 18.41 10.09
CA SER A 4 -16.12 17.61 8.92
C SER A 4 -15.56 16.27 9.41
N SER A 5 -16.47 15.31 9.52
CA SER A 5 -16.18 13.91 9.85
C SER A 5 -15.33 13.27 8.75
N PHE A 6 -14.07 12.94 9.06
CA PHE A 6 -13.25 12.05 8.24
C PHE A 6 -12.64 10.99 9.14
N ARG A 7 -12.93 9.71 8.85
CA ARG A 7 -12.59 8.53 9.66
C ARG A 7 -11.45 7.74 8.99
N SER A 8 -10.61 7.10 9.80
CA SER A 8 -9.27 6.58 9.45
C SER A 8 -9.12 5.07 9.74
N MET A 9 -8.07 4.43 9.19
CA MET A 9 -7.88 2.99 8.96
C MET A 9 -7.18 2.18 10.10
N ARG A 10 -7.52 0.89 10.27
CA ARG A 10 -6.73 -0.23 10.85
C ARG A 10 -6.43 -1.20 9.70
N MET A 11 -5.39 -2.03 9.75
CA MET A 11 -5.26 -3.17 8.84
C MET A 11 -4.40 -4.26 9.48
N ALA A 12 -5.02 -5.24 10.11
CA ALA A 12 -4.32 -6.20 10.95
C ALA A 12 -3.72 -7.38 10.18
N ARG A 13 -2.40 -7.47 10.14
CA ARG A 13 -1.62 -8.64 9.68
C ARG A 13 -1.12 -9.41 10.89
N LEU A 14 -1.10 -10.74 10.83
CA LEU A 14 -0.34 -11.56 11.78
C LEU A 14 1.06 -11.80 11.20
N VAL A 15 2.10 -11.24 11.82
CA VAL A 15 3.50 -11.56 11.49
C VAL A 15 3.91 -12.78 12.30
N ARG A 16 4.25 -13.85 11.59
CA ARG A 16 4.61 -15.15 12.17
C ARG A 16 6.11 -15.39 12.06
N PRO A 17 6.80 -15.79 13.13
CA PRO A 17 8.16 -16.30 13.02
C PRO A 17 8.23 -17.55 12.12
N PRO A 18 9.38 -17.81 11.48
CA PRO A 18 9.59 -19.05 10.73
C PRO A 18 9.31 -20.27 11.60
N GLY A 19 8.47 -21.19 11.11
CA GLY A 19 8.08 -22.41 11.82
C GLY A 19 6.83 -22.30 12.69
N THR A 20 6.27 -21.10 12.87
CA THR A 20 4.97 -20.94 13.55
C THR A 20 3.83 -21.30 12.58
N PRO A 21 2.93 -22.24 12.94
CA PRO A 21 1.86 -22.70 12.06
C PRO A 21 0.89 -21.56 11.72
N GLY A 22 0.27 -21.62 10.55
CA GLY A 22 -0.80 -20.69 10.20
C GLY A 22 -1.99 -20.83 11.14
N ILE A 23 -2.72 -19.73 11.38
CA ILE A 23 -3.91 -19.74 12.25
C ILE A 23 -4.91 -20.85 11.91
N ARG A 24 -5.03 -21.23 10.63
CA ARG A 24 -5.92 -22.32 10.19
C ARG A 24 -5.36 -23.71 10.49
N GLU A 25 -4.08 -23.91 10.21
CA GLU A 25 -3.35 -25.13 10.54
C GLU A 25 -3.31 -25.38 12.05
N TRP A 26 -3.11 -24.32 12.83
CA TRP A 26 -3.20 -24.34 14.28
C TRP A 26 -4.63 -24.65 14.74
N ALA A 27 -5.64 -24.02 14.15
CA ALA A 27 -7.04 -24.26 14.48
C ALA A 27 -7.44 -25.73 14.24
N ASP A 28 -7.08 -26.31 13.09
CA ASP A 28 -7.32 -27.72 12.78
C ASP A 28 -6.61 -28.64 13.77
N SER A 29 -5.35 -28.34 14.10
CA SER A 29 -4.56 -29.12 15.07
C SER A 29 -5.07 -29.02 16.51
N ASN A 30 -5.79 -27.94 16.85
CA ASN A 30 -6.34 -27.68 18.18
C ASN A 30 -7.86 -27.89 18.25
N GLY A 31 -8.46 -28.53 17.24
CA GLY A 31 -9.87 -28.93 17.26
C GLY A 31 -10.88 -27.80 17.03
N HIS A 32 -10.44 -26.63 16.57
CA HIS A 32 -11.30 -25.55 16.16
C HIS A 32 -11.83 -25.82 14.74
N ARG A 33 -13.13 -26.11 14.60
CA ARG A 33 -13.76 -26.27 13.28
C ARG A 33 -13.89 -24.91 12.60
N ILE A 34 -13.11 -24.70 11.55
CA ILE A 34 -13.23 -23.56 10.65
C ILE A 34 -13.32 -24.06 9.20
N GLY A 35 -14.08 -23.36 8.35
CA GLY A 35 -14.15 -23.71 6.92
C GLY A 35 -12.79 -23.53 6.25
N GLY A 36 -12.46 -24.33 5.23
CA GLY A 36 -11.18 -24.22 4.50
C GLY A 36 -10.97 -22.87 3.78
N THR A 37 -12.06 -22.11 3.59
CA THR A 37 -12.12 -20.77 3.01
C THR A 37 -13.02 -19.86 3.87
N GLY A 38 -12.87 -18.53 3.74
CA GLY A 38 -13.70 -17.52 4.44
C GLY A 38 -13.10 -16.96 5.74
N MET A 39 -13.94 -16.36 6.56
CA MET A 39 -13.58 -15.73 7.83
C MET A 39 -13.09 -16.73 8.89
N ILE A 40 -12.05 -16.35 9.64
CA ILE A 40 -11.67 -17.05 10.87
C ILE A 40 -12.42 -16.42 12.03
N PRO A 41 -13.26 -17.18 12.77
CA PRO A 41 -14.02 -16.63 13.88
C PRO A 41 -13.12 -15.90 14.88
N SER A 42 -13.56 -14.73 15.38
CA SER A 42 -12.79 -13.89 16.30
C SER A 42 -12.26 -14.66 17.52
N HIS A 43 -13.07 -15.56 18.09
CA HIS A 43 -12.66 -16.39 19.23
C HIS A 43 -11.53 -17.38 18.89
N VAL A 44 -11.45 -17.88 17.64
CA VAL A 44 -10.34 -18.74 17.18
C VAL A 44 -9.08 -17.89 16.98
N ARG A 45 -9.24 -16.67 16.48
CA ARG A 45 -8.14 -15.71 16.32
C ARG A 45 -7.55 -15.26 17.65
N GLU A 46 -8.39 -14.98 18.64
CA GLU A 46 -7.96 -14.65 19.99
C GLU A 46 -7.25 -15.83 20.66
N ALA A 47 -7.79 -17.05 20.52
CA ALA A 47 -7.15 -18.26 21.05
C ALA A 47 -5.79 -18.55 20.39
N TYR A 48 -5.68 -18.33 19.08
CA TYR A 48 -4.43 -18.47 18.34
C TYR A 48 -3.37 -17.48 18.81
N LEU A 49 -3.72 -16.20 18.97
CA LEU A 49 -2.80 -15.16 19.48
C LEU A 49 -2.35 -15.44 20.92
N ALA A 50 -3.27 -15.94 21.76
CA ALA A 50 -2.94 -16.32 23.14
C ALA A 50 -1.98 -17.53 23.19
N ALA A 51 -2.11 -18.46 22.25
CA ALA A 51 -1.26 -19.66 22.18
C ALA A 51 0.08 -19.43 21.47
N ASN A 52 0.19 -18.39 20.64
CA ASN A 52 1.39 -18.05 19.88
C ASN A 52 1.75 -16.58 20.16
N PRO A 53 2.18 -16.24 21.39
CA PRO A 53 2.47 -14.86 21.80
C PRO A 53 3.61 -14.21 21.00
N GLU A 54 4.41 -14.99 20.29
CA GLU A 54 5.43 -14.54 19.35
C GLU A 54 4.85 -14.05 18.01
N VAL A 55 3.58 -14.34 17.72
CA VAL A 55 2.86 -13.83 16.56
C VAL A 55 2.33 -12.43 16.87
N ILE A 56 2.75 -11.47 16.08
CA ILE A 56 2.46 -10.06 16.33
C ILE A 56 1.43 -9.55 15.33
N GLU A 57 0.42 -8.84 15.82
CA GLU A 57 -0.53 -8.11 14.96
C GLU A 57 0.11 -6.80 14.47
N VAL A 58 0.22 -6.60 13.16
CA VAL A 58 0.77 -5.41 12.49
C VAL A 58 -0.32 -4.66 11.73
N VAL A 59 -0.51 -3.39 12.05
CA VAL A 59 -1.45 -2.40 11.52
C VAL A 59 -0.75 -1.45 10.56
N ARG A 60 -1.34 -1.13 9.41
CA ARG A 60 -0.80 -0.09 8.55
C ARG A 60 -1.26 1.32 8.94
N VAL A 61 -0.35 2.28 8.94
CA VAL A 61 -0.51 3.68 9.34
C VAL A 61 0.09 4.59 8.29
N PHE A 62 -0.60 5.65 7.93
CA PHE A 62 -0.08 6.66 7.00
C PHE A 62 0.36 7.90 7.76
N ALA A 63 1.49 8.48 7.37
CA ALA A 63 2.23 9.51 8.07
C ALA A 63 2.63 10.64 7.09
N GLN A 64 2.70 11.89 7.52
CA GLN A 64 3.27 12.99 6.71
C GLN A 64 4.64 13.45 7.26
N ASP A 65 5.75 12.91 6.72
CA ASP A 65 7.15 13.41 6.82
C ASP A 65 8.08 12.54 5.94
N SER A 66 8.99 13.15 5.18
CA SER A 66 9.77 12.49 4.11
C SER A 66 11.07 11.80 4.55
N GLY A 67 11.38 11.79 5.85
CA GLY A 67 12.63 11.29 6.42
C GLY A 67 12.75 9.77 6.61
N VAL A 68 11.86 8.97 6.05
CA VAL A 68 11.90 7.50 6.17
C VAL A 68 12.78 6.85 5.11
N GLY A 69 13.48 5.79 5.51
CA GLY A 69 14.28 4.96 4.61
C GLY A 69 13.44 3.82 4.02
N PRO A 70 14.04 3.02 3.11
CA PRO A 70 13.39 1.86 2.51
C PRO A 70 13.03 0.77 3.52
N ASP A 71 13.68 0.74 4.68
CA ASP A 71 13.46 -0.22 5.77
C ASP A 71 12.02 -0.23 6.30
N VAL A 72 11.32 0.90 6.24
CA VAL A 72 9.91 1.01 6.66
C VAL A 72 8.96 0.26 5.71
N TYR A 73 9.42 -0.02 4.49
CA TYR A 73 8.64 -0.65 3.42
C TYR A 73 9.01 -2.11 3.18
N ASP A 74 9.92 -2.70 3.97
CA ASP A 74 10.35 -4.10 3.83
C ASP A 74 9.24 -5.06 4.31
N TRP A 75 8.17 -5.13 3.53
CA TRP A 75 6.97 -5.86 3.87
C TRP A 75 7.03 -7.30 3.33
N PRO A 76 6.78 -8.32 4.18
CA PRO A 76 6.86 -9.70 3.75
C PRO A 76 5.75 -10.07 2.75
N ASP A 77 6.05 -10.99 1.84
CA ASP A 77 5.19 -11.42 0.71
C ASP A 77 3.82 -11.97 1.12
N ASP A 78 3.72 -12.65 2.26
CA ASP A 78 2.45 -13.18 2.80
C ASP A 78 1.64 -12.10 3.54
N GLY A 79 1.82 -10.84 3.14
CA GLY A 79 1.21 -9.68 3.76
C GLY A 79 -0.21 -9.40 3.31
N PRO A 80 -0.86 -8.41 3.92
CA PRO A 80 -2.24 -8.05 3.61
C PRO A 80 -2.42 -7.65 2.15
N LEU A 81 -1.44 -6.97 1.54
CA LEU A 81 -1.44 -6.65 0.10
C LEU A 81 -1.09 -7.84 -0.79
N GLY A 82 -0.60 -8.94 -0.21
CA GLY A 82 -0.14 -10.11 -0.95
C GLY A 82 1.11 -9.85 -1.79
N PRO A 83 1.47 -10.81 -2.66
CA PRO A 83 2.68 -10.73 -3.48
C PRO A 83 2.55 -9.82 -4.72
N VAL A 84 1.33 -9.36 -5.02
CA VAL A 84 1.03 -8.49 -6.17
C VAL A 84 0.13 -7.36 -5.71
N TYR A 85 0.63 -6.12 -5.81
CA TYR A 85 -0.11 -4.93 -5.42
C TYR A 85 0.39 -3.69 -6.13
N ALA A 86 -0.44 -2.65 -6.09
CA ALA A 86 -0.10 -1.31 -6.51
C ALA A 86 -0.45 -0.28 -5.43
N ILE A 87 0.47 0.65 -5.18
CA ILE A 87 0.25 1.82 -4.31
C ILE A 87 0.43 3.07 -5.16
N THR A 88 -0.58 3.94 -5.16
CA THR A 88 -0.57 5.16 -5.97
C THR A 88 -0.94 6.37 -5.13
N PHE A 89 -0.09 7.39 -5.18
CA PHE A 89 -0.32 8.67 -4.53
C PHE A 89 -0.79 9.64 -5.60
N VAL A 90 -1.92 10.31 -5.37
CA VAL A 90 -2.56 11.22 -6.31
C VAL A 90 -2.79 12.58 -5.66
N ARG A 91 -2.27 13.65 -6.24
CA ARG A 91 -2.50 15.02 -5.77
C ARG A 91 -3.51 15.73 -6.65
N GLY A 92 -4.43 16.45 -6.01
CA GLY A 92 -5.39 17.32 -6.70
C GLY A 92 -6.71 16.65 -7.08
N LEU A 93 -6.94 15.40 -6.65
CA LEU A 93 -8.22 14.71 -6.75
C LEU A 93 -8.77 14.38 -5.35
N ASP A 94 -10.07 14.15 -5.26
CA ASP A 94 -10.68 13.52 -4.09
C ASP A 94 -10.77 12.00 -4.25
N GLU A 95 -11.10 11.33 -3.15
CA GLU A 95 -11.17 9.89 -3.04
C GLU A 95 -12.12 9.24 -4.06
N ARG A 96 -13.28 9.86 -4.31
CA ARG A 96 -14.30 9.32 -5.22
C ARG A 96 -13.88 9.48 -6.67
N GLU A 97 -13.32 10.63 -7.02
CA GLU A 97 -12.81 10.89 -8.37
C GLU A 97 -11.63 9.98 -8.69
N VAL A 98 -10.76 9.68 -7.72
CA VAL A 98 -9.69 8.68 -7.89
C VAL A 98 -10.28 7.30 -8.20
N LEU A 99 -11.28 6.84 -7.44
CA LEU A 99 -11.94 5.55 -7.68
C LEU A 99 -12.62 5.50 -9.06
N HIS A 100 -13.35 6.54 -9.45
CA HIS A 100 -13.98 6.63 -10.79
C HIS A 100 -12.96 6.54 -11.92
N ARG A 101 -11.85 7.27 -11.81
CA ARG A 101 -10.77 7.25 -12.82
C ARG A 101 -10.07 5.90 -12.91
N LEU A 102 -10.17 5.09 -11.87
CA LEU A 102 -9.71 3.70 -11.84
C LEU A 102 -10.79 2.72 -12.32
N GLY A 103 -11.95 3.21 -12.78
CA GLY A 103 -13.02 2.40 -13.36
C GLY A 103 -14.04 1.89 -12.35
N ALA A 104 -14.06 2.42 -11.12
CA ALA A 104 -15.14 2.14 -10.19
C ALA A 104 -16.43 2.83 -10.66
N GLU A 105 -17.53 2.09 -10.68
CA GLU A 105 -18.87 2.67 -10.84
C GLU A 105 -19.37 3.24 -9.50
N GLU A 106 -20.18 4.29 -9.54
CA GLU A 106 -20.66 4.99 -8.33
C GLU A 106 -21.39 4.05 -7.35
N GLN A 107 -22.15 3.07 -7.85
CA GLN A 107 -22.82 2.08 -7.01
C GLN A 107 -21.88 1.11 -6.28
N ASP A 108 -20.65 0.95 -6.76
CA ASP A 108 -19.66 0.04 -6.20
C ASP A 108 -18.73 0.75 -5.20
N ILE A 109 -18.79 2.09 -5.15
CA ILE A 109 -18.02 2.90 -4.21
C ILE A 109 -18.68 2.86 -2.82
N ARG A 110 -18.02 2.18 -1.89
CA ARG A 110 -18.50 2.03 -0.51
C ARG A 110 -17.36 1.89 0.48
N LEU A 111 -17.70 1.79 1.75
CA LEU A 111 -16.73 1.38 2.76
C LEU A 111 -16.45 -0.12 2.60
N ILE A 112 -15.19 -0.46 2.38
CA ILE A 112 -14.66 -1.82 2.29
C ILE A 112 -13.89 -2.08 3.58
N SER A 113 -14.19 -3.20 4.26
CA SER A 113 -13.50 -3.59 5.49
C SER A 113 -12.16 -4.27 5.18
N ASP A 114 -11.24 -4.26 6.16
CA ASP A 114 -9.97 -4.98 6.01
C ASP A 114 -10.15 -6.48 5.80
N GLU A 115 -11.20 -7.02 6.41
CA GLU A 115 -11.59 -8.41 6.28
C GLU A 115 -12.03 -8.73 4.87
N GLU A 116 -12.85 -7.89 4.27
CA GLU A 116 -13.25 -8.01 2.88
C GLU A 116 -12.05 -7.89 1.95
N VAL A 117 -11.16 -6.92 2.21
CA VAL A 117 -9.87 -6.82 1.49
C VAL A 117 -9.11 -8.14 1.61
N ALA A 118 -8.98 -8.72 2.81
CA ALA A 118 -8.25 -9.97 3.05
C ALA A 118 -8.91 -11.20 2.42
N GLU A 119 -10.24 -11.30 2.44
CA GLU A 119 -11.00 -12.38 1.81
C GLU A 119 -10.87 -12.36 0.29
N HIS A 120 -10.66 -11.19 -0.30
CA HIS A 120 -10.39 -11.03 -1.72
C HIS A 120 -8.98 -11.51 -2.15
N GLN A 121 -8.21 -12.12 -1.25
CA GLN A 121 -6.93 -12.76 -1.57
C GLN A 121 -7.12 -14.10 -2.28
N GLY A 122 -6.98 -14.10 -3.61
CA GLY A 122 -6.91 -15.31 -4.42
C GLY A 122 -6.42 -14.99 -5.83
N ALA A 123 -5.49 -15.79 -6.36
CA ALA A 123 -4.88 -15.59 -7.68
C ALA A 123 -5.86 -15.79 -8.86
N GLU A 124 -7.13 -16.11 -8.57
CA GLU A 124 -8.16 -16.46 -9.55
C GLU A 124 -9.35 -15.50 -9.57
N ASN A 125 -9.34 -14.43 -8.76
CA ASN A 125 -10.39 -13.41 -8.85
C ASN A 125 -10.06 -12.43 -10.00
N PRO A 126 -10.93 -12.29 -11.02
CA PRO A 126 -10.75 -11.31 -12.09
C PRO A 126 -11.01 -9.87 -11.62
N GLU A 127 -11.45 -9.70 -10.38
CA GLU A 127 -11.81 -8.44 -9.75
C GLU A 127 -10.63 -7.88 -8.94
N GLU A 128 -10.37 -6.58 -9.07
CA GLU A 128 -9.39 -5.89 -8.23
C GLU A 128 -10.10 -5.04 -7.17
N ILE A 129 -9.71 -5.20 -5.90
CA ILE A 129 -10.14 -4.28 -4.85
C ILE A 129 -9.19 -3.09 -4.80
N ILE A 130 -9.78 -1.90 -4.88
CA ILE A 130 -9.08 -0.62 -4.71
C ILE A 130 -9.65 0.08 -3.49
N THR A 131 -8.78 0.47 -2.57
CA THR A 131 -9.15 1.31 -1.43
C THR A 131 -8.37 2.61 -1.46
N VAL A 132 -8.93 3.66 -0.89
CA VAL A 132 -8.33 5.00 -0.91
C VAL A 132 -8.34 5.65 0.47
N ALA A 133 -7.34 6.50 0.72
CA ALA A 133 -7.23 7.32 1.92
C ALA A 133 -6.65 8.69 1.58
N ARG A 134 -7.22 9.77 2.14
CA ARG A 134 -6.70 11.13 1.97
C ARG A 134 -5.76 11.54 3.10
N LEU A 135 -4.60 12.06 2.72
CA LEU A 135 -3.54 12.59 3.57
C LEU A 135 -3.11 13.97 3.07
N GLY A 136 -3.66 15.01 3.69
CA GLY A 136 -3.44 16.38 3.23
C GLY A 136 -3.98 16.55 1.81
N ASP A 137 -3.11 16.97 0.89
CA ASP A 137 -3.45 17.20 -0.52
C ASP A 137 -3.36 15.95 -1.39
N TRP A 138 -2.96 14.81 -0.81
CA TRP A 138 -2.77 13.55 -1.50
C TRP A 138 -3.87 12.55 -1.15
N VAL A 139 -4.35 11.81 -2.13
CA VAL A 139 -5.11 10.58 -1.98
C VAL A 139 -4.17 9.42 -2.28
N VAL A 140 -4.10 8.45 -1.39
CA VAL A 140 -3.30 7.23 -1.54
C VAL A 140 -4.23 6.08 -1.83
N THR A 141 -3.93 5.30 -2.86
CA THR A 141 -4.64 4.09 -3.22
C THR A 141 -3.85 2.86 -2.78
N GLU A 142 -4.54 1.85 -2.25
CA GLU A 142 -4.04 0.48 -2.18
C GLU A 142 -4.89 -0.40 -3.08
N CYS A 143 -4.26 -0.97 -4.10
CA CYS A 143 -4.88 -1.80 -5.10
C CYS A 143 -4.29 -3.22 -5.02
N LYS A 144 -5.17 -4.20 -4.82
CA LYS A 144 -4.83 -5.62 -4.89
C LYS A 144 -4.88 -6.09 -6.33
N GLY A 145 -3.84 -5.76 -7.06
CA GLY A 145 -3.75 -6.01 -8.49
C GLY A 145 -2.75 -5.07 -9.13
N ARG A 146 -2.94 -4.83 -10.43
CA ARG A 146 -2.00 -4.02 -11.24
C ARG A 146 -2.63 -2.76 -11.81
N ARG A 147 -3.96 -2.60 -11.72
CA ARG A 147 -4.67 -1.50 -12.38
C ARG A 147 -4.15 -0.14 -11.95
N ALA A 148 -4.00 0.09 -10.64
CA ALA A 148 -3.60 1.40 -10.12
C ALA A 148 -2.15 1.80 -10.49
N SER A 149 -1.35 0.92 -11.07
CA SER A 149 0.03 1.18 -11.51
C SER A 149 0.27 1.00 -13.01
N GLN A 150 -0.78 0.67 -13.77
CA GLN A 150 -0.75 0.67 -15.23
C GLN A 150 -0.66 2.11 -15.75
N ALA A 151 0.16 2.32 -16.79
CA ALA A 151 0.52 3.67 -17.23
C ALA A 151 -0.71 4.48 -17.69
N GLU A 152 -1.65 3.84 -18.37
CA GLU A 152 -2.92 4.39 -18.80
C GLU A 152 -3.74 4.94 -17.62
N HIS A 153 -3.87 4.17 -16.54
CA HIS A 153 -4.61 4.57 -15.34
C HIS A 153 -3.88 5.68 -14.57
N VAL A 154 -2.56 5.54 -14.36
CA VAL A 154 -1.76 6.54 -13.63
C VAL A 154 -1.70 7.88 -14.39
N LYS A 155 -1.73 7.87 -15.72
CA LYS A 155 -1.85 9.10 -16.52
C LYS A 155 -3.19 9.78 -16.23
N VAL A 156 -4.30 9.04 -16.32
CA VAL A 156 -5.65 9.59 -16.08
C VAL A 156 -5.76 10.23 -14.68
N LEU A 157 -5.14 9.63 -13.66
CA LEU A 157 -5.12 10.19 -12.30
C LEU A 157 -4.42 11.54 -12.17
N SER A 158 -3.56 11.92 -13.12
CA SER A 158 -2.86 13.22 -13.12
C SER A 158 -3.47 14.26 -14.07
N ILE A 159 -4.50 13.91 -14.85
CA ILE A 159 -5.18 14.85 -15.76
C ILE A 159 -5.88 15.95 -14.96
N GLY A 160 -5.82 17.19 -15.46
CA GLY A 160 -6.43 18.36 -14.79
C GLY A 160 -5.47 19.14 -13.89
N GLY A 161 -4.15 18.95 -14.05
CA GLY A 161 -3.11 19.69 -13.31
C GLY A 161 -2.64 19.02 -12.03
N GLY A 162 -3.05 17.77 -11.80
CA GLY A 162 -2.60 16.93 -10.69
C GLY A 162 -1.26 16.24 -10.95
N GLU A 163 -0.80 15.52 -9.93
CA GLU A 163 0.38 14.65 -9.99
C GLU A 163 -0.02 13.26 -9.51
N ALA A 164 0.57 12.21 -10.08
CA ALA A 164 0.44 10.88 -9.53
C ALA A 164 1.77 10.14 -9.52
N VAL A 165 2.05 9.38 -8.46
CA VAL A 165 3.19 8.46 -8.37
C VAL A 165 2.70 7.09 -7.97
N ALA A 166 3.03 6.07 -8.76
CA ALA A 166 2.60 4.69 -8.55
C ALA A 166 3.80 3.75 -8.40
N VAL A 167 3.69 2.81 -7.48
CA VAL A 167 4.64 1.71 -7.27
C VAL A 167 3.89 0.38 -7.34
N GLN A 168 4.35 -0.52 -8.20
CA GLN A 168 3.83 -1.88 -8.36
C GLN A 168 4.84 -2.90 -7.85
N ARG A 169 4.34 -3.90 -7.12
CA ARG A 169 5.00 -5.17 -6.90
C ARG A 169 4.27 -6.24 -7.71
N ASP A 170 5.01 -7.04 -8.46
CA ASP A 170 4.52 -8.24 -9.17
C ASP A 170 5.60 -9.32 -9.12
N ARG A 171 5.88 -9.82 -7.91
CA ARG A 171 6.87 -10.87 -7.63
C ARG A 171 8.26 -10.63 -8.27
N GLY A 172 8.66 -9.37 -8.47
CA GLY A 172 9.94 -9.05 -9.12
C GLY A 172 9.97 -9.17 -10.64
N VAL A 173 8.88 -9.59 -11.29
CA VAL A 173 8.83 -9.81 -12.75
C VAL A 173 8.47 -8.53 -13.49
N HIS A 174 7.46 -7.82 -12.98
CA HIS A 174 6.90 -6.62 -13.62
C HIS A 174 6.76 -5.45 -12.64
N ASP A 175 7.61 -5.41 -11.61
CA ASP A 175 7.67 -4.29 -10.67
C ASP A 175 7.87 -2.98 -11.44
N ARG A 176 7.17 -1.93 -11.01
CA ARG A 176 7.12 -0.68 -11.77
C ARG A 176 7.06 0.53 -10.86
N PHE A 177 7.79 1.57 -11.24
CA PHE A 177 7.63 2.92 -10.73
C PHE A 177 7.16 3.81 -11.88
N ILE A 178 6.11 4.61 -11.66
CA ILE A 178 5.63 5.62 -12.62
C ILE A 178 5.34 6.93 -11.89
N TYR A 179 5.87 8.03 -12.39
CA TYR A 179 5.49 9.39 -12.00
C TYR A 179 4.88 10.13 -13.19
N THR A 180 3.67 10.66 -12.99
CA THR A 180 2.90 11.40 -13.98
C THR A 180 2.53 12.79 -13.48
N VAL A 181 2.48 13.75 -14.42
CA VAL A 181 2.01 15.11 -14.17
C VAL A 181 1.15 15.54 -15.35
N GLY A 182 -0.05 16.04 -15.09
CA GLY A 182 -0.92 16.57 -16.16
C GLY A 182 -1.26 15.56 -17.27
N GLY A 183 -1.33 14.27 -16.97
CA GLY A 183 -1.61 13.21 -17.94
C GLY A 183 -0.40 12.68 -18.71
N GLN A 184 0.82 13.15 -18.42
CA GLN A 184 2.06 12.71 -19.08
C GLN A 184 2.93 11.89 -18.14
N VAL A 185 3.52 10.80 -18.65
CA VAL A 185 4.55 10.06 -17.92
C VAL A 185 5.83 10.88 -17.94
N VAL A 186 6.20 11.40 -16.79
CA VAL A 186 7.38 12.23 -16.64
C VAL A 186 8.61 11.35 -16.45
N THR A 187 8.52 10.40 -15.52
CA THR A 187 9.59 9.44 -15.24
C THR A 187 8.97 8.08 -14.93
N SER A 188 9.46 7.02 -15.55
CA SER A 188 9.13 5.63 -15.22
C SER A 188 10.35 4.74 -15.30
N PHE A 189 10.40 3.69 -14.49
CA PHE A 189 11.47 2.69 -14.52
C PHE A 189 11.02 1.41 -13.80
N ALA A 190 11.74 0.32 -14.03
CA ALA A 190 11.66 -0.85 -13.16
C ALA A 190 12.41 -0.55 -11.86
N PRO A 191 11.83 -0.74 -10.66
CA PRO A 191 12.47 -0.39 -9.39
C PRO A 191 13.89 -0.96 -9.22
N SER A 192 14.16 -2.16 -9.76
CA SER A 192 15.48 -2.80 -9.69
C SER A 192 16.51 -2.19 -10.65
N ARG A 193 16.06 -1.38 -11.61
CA ARG A 193 16.87 -0.73 -12.66
C ARG A 193 16.49 0.75 -12.84
N PRO A 194 16.68 1.60 -11.82
CA PRO A 194 16.35 3.03 -11.91
C PRO A 194 17.23 3.80 -12.91
N PHE A 195 18.34 3.21 -13.36
CA PHE A 195 19.16 3.76 -14.44
C PHE A 195 18.50 3.64 -15.82
N ASP A 196 17.61 2.66 -16.02
CA ASP A 196 16.85 2.45 -17.27
C ASP A 196 15.50 3.19 -17.23
N ARG A 197 15.57 4.49 -16.94
CA ARG A 197 14.41 5.36 -16.78
C ARG A 197 13.98 6.01 -18.09
N GLN A 198 12.68 6.16 -18.25
CA GLN A 198 12.02 6.66 -19.46
C GLN A 198 10.97 7.73 -19.10
N GLY A 199 10.41 8.41 -20.09
CA GLY A 199 9.39 9.45 -19.92
C GLY A 199 9.75 10.76 -20.61
N SER A 200 8.92 11.78 -20.41
CA SER A 200 9.14 13.11 -21.01
C SER A 200 10.27 13.90 -20.37
N ASP A 201 10.59 13.62 -19.10
CA ASP A 201 11.76 14.14 -18.39
C ASP A 201 12.29 13.04 -17.45
N PRO A 202 13.05 12.07 -18.00
CA PRO A 202 13.50 10.91 -17.23
C PRO A 202 14.37 11.28 -16.03
N ASP A 203 15.09 12.40 -16.09
CA ASP A 203 16.05 12.82 -15.07
C ASP A 203 15.44 13.64 -13.92
N LYS A 204 14.15 14.01 -14.03
CA LYS A 204 13.46 14.86 -13.04
C LYS A 204 13.58 14.37 -11.60
N LEU A 205 13.62 13.06 -11.40
CA LEU A 205 13.65 12.44 -10.07
C LEU A 205 15.07 12.13 -9.54
N ASN A 206 16.12 12.49 -10.27
CA ASN A 206 17.51 12.20 -9.88
C ASN A 206 17.90 12.77 -8.51
N GLY A 207 17.35 13.93 -8.14
CA GLY A 207 17.55 14.50 -6.80
C GLY A 207 16.98 13.60 -5.70
N TYR A 208 15.76 13.11 -5.89
CA TYR A 208 15.08 12.22 -4.94
C TYR A 208 15.70 10.82 -4.89
N LEU A 209 16.18 10.29 -6.01
CA LEU A 209 16.91 9.01 -6.06
C LEU A 209 18.17 9.06 -5.18
N ARG A 210 19.01 10.09 -5.32
CA ARG A 210 20.21 10.25 -4.47
C ARG A 210 19.86 10.37 -3.00
N MET A 211 18.77 11.04 -2.73
CA MET A 211 18.20 11.23 -1.41
C MET A 211 17.87 9.89 -0.71
N VAL A 212 17.40 8.88 -1.45
CA VAL A 212 17.18 7.51 -0.95
C VAL A 212 18.41 6.59 -1.09
N GLY A 213 19.57 7.15 -1.41
CA GLY A 213 20.83 6.41 -1.52
C GLY A 213 21.06 5.71 -2.87
N ILE A 214 20.22 5.98 -3.87
CA ILE A 214 20.39 5.44 -5.23
C ILE A 214 21.13 6.47 -6.08
N ASP A 215 22.26 6.10 -6.66
CA ASP A 215 22.96 6.94 -7.64
C ASP A 215 22.37 6.71 -9.05
N PRO A 216 21.63 7.67 -9.62
CA PRO A 216 21.00 7.51 -10.94
C PRO A 216 22.00 7.45 -12.10
N ALA A 217 23.27 7.79 -11.88
CA ALA A 217 24.33 7.72 -12.89
C ALA A 217 25.00 6.34 -12.95
N ARG A 218 24.77 5.48 -11.95
CA ARG A 218 25.36 4.14 -11.88
C ARG A 218 24.36 3.12 -12.40
N ASN A 219 24.86 2.17 -13.19
CA ASN A 219 24.06 1.05 -13.71
C ASN A 219 23.98 -0.09 -12.68
N ASP A 220 23.75 0.27 -11.42
CA ASP A 220 23.67 -0.69 -10.31
C ASP A 220 22.26 -1.28 -10.27
N ILE A 221 22.18 -2.59 -10.03
CA ILE A 221 20.90 -3.24 -9.70
C ILE A 221 20.59 -2.93 -8.25
N VAL A 222 19.39 -2.42 -7.99
CA VAL A 222 18.95 -2.09 -6.63
C VAL A 222 18.38 -3.33 -5.96
N ASP A 223 19.02 -3.76 -4.87
CA ASP A 223 18.45 -4.73 -3.93
C ASP A 223 17.32 -4.06 -3.13
N ASN A 224 16.34 -4.84 -2.68
CA ASN A 224 15.16 -4.31 -1.99
C ASN A 224 14.43 -3.20 -2.78
N ALA A 225 14.29 -3.42 -4.08
CA ALA A 225 13.89 -2.43 -5.07
C ALA A 225 12.51 -1.80 -4.84
N VAL A 226 11.50 -2.60 -4.54
CA VAL A 226 10.13 -2.11 -4.30
C VAL A 226 10.07 -1.23 -3.05
N PRO A 227 10.67 -1.61 -1.91
CA PRO A 227 10.77 -0.73 -0.75
C PRO A 227 11.51 0.59 -1.02
N ALA A 228 12.58 0.57 -1.83
CA ALA A 228 13.25 1.80 -2.25
C ALA A 228 12.37 2.71 -3.14
N ALA A 229 11.58 2.11 -4.04
CA ALA A 229 10.61 2.82 -4.86
C ALA A 229 9.47 3.43 -4.03
N LEU A 230 8.99 2.75 -2.99
CA LEU A 230 7.99 3.29 -2.04
C LEU A 230 8.58 4.44 -1.23
N ALA A 231 9.81 4.32 -0.75
CA ALA A 231 10.50 5.43 -0.07
C ALA A 231 10.65 6.65 -0.97
N LEU A 232 10.97 6.43 -2.26
CA LEU A 232 11.02 7.49 -3.26
C LEU A 232 9.65 8.16 -3.43
N ALA A 233 8.58 7.37 -3.59
CA ALA A 233 7.21 7.87 -3.71
C ALA A 233 6.81 8.72 -2.48
N SER A 234 7.22 8.31 -1.29
CA SER A 234 7.02 9.08 -0.05
C SER A 234 7.77 10.39 0.00
N ARG A 235 8.96 10.48 -0.60
CA ARG A 235 9.67 11.76 -0.69
C ARG A 235 8.99 12.73 -1.63
N ILE A 236 8.42 12.22 -2.72
CA ILE A 236 7.68 13.03 -3.70
C ILE A 236 6.37 13.53 -3.10
N SER A 237 5.62 12.65 -2.45
CA SER A 237 4.30 12.99 -1.89
C SER A 237 4.37 13.64 -0.51
N GLY A 238 5.48 13.45 0.22
CA GLY A 238 5.55 13.74 1.64
C GLY A 238 4.72 12.77 2.50
N VAL A 239 4.17 11.70 1.91
CA VAL A 239 3.29 10.73 2.57
C VAL A 239 4.01 9.40 2.73
N VAL A 240 4.07 8.91 3.95
CA VAL A 240 4.67 7.66 4.38
C VAL A 240 3.60 6.64 4.71
N ILE A 241 3.90 5.38 4.44
CA ILE A 241 3.06 4.24 4.81
C ILE A 241 3.89 3.34 5.72
N ILE A 242 3.41 3.10 6.93
CA ILE A 242 4.12 2.41 8.00
C ILE A 242 3.30 1.19 8.41
N ASP A 243 3.91 0.02 8.46
CA ASP A 243 3.33 -1.15 9.14
C ASP A 243 3.80 -1.12 10.61
N ILE A 244 2.89 -0.86 11.56
CA ILE A 244 3.11 -0.81 13.03
C ILE A 244 2.58 -2.05 13.74
N SER A 245 3.30 -2.68 14.66
CA SER A 245 2.65 -3.68 15.54
C SER A 245 1.77 -3.02 16.60
N GLY A 246 0.73 -3.75 17.05
CA GLY A 246 -0.26 -3.28 18.04
C GLY A 246 0.35 -2.72 19.34
N ASP A 247 1.57 -3.15 19.69
CA ASP A 247 2.29 -2.77 20.91
C ASP A 247 3.48 -1.81 20.70
N ASP A 248 3.96 -1.57 19.47
CA ASP A 248 5.23 -0.82 19.20
C ASP A 248 5.07 0.69 18.91
N LEU A 249 3.86 1.24 18.96
CA LEU A 249 3.59 2.64 18.59
C LEU A 249 4.56 3.66 19.27
N PRO A 250 4.95 3.51 20.55
CA PRO A 250 5.85 4.47 21.20
C PRO A 250 7.33 4.25 20.84
N SER A 251 7.83 3.02 20.76
CA SER A 251 9.28 2.76 20.87
C SER A 251 10.05 2.98 19.57
N ARG A 252 9.48 2.59 18.42
CA ARG A 252 10.12 2.73 17.09
C ARG A 252 9.94 4.10 16.45
N LEU A 253 8.92 4.84 16.90
CA LEU A 253 8.38 5.99 16.17
C LEU A 253 8.36 7.30 16.97
N ALA A 254 8.43 7.27 18.31
CA ALA A 254 8.31 8.49 19.14
C ALA A 254 9.40 9.55 18.89
N GLY A 255 10.57 9.16 18.38
CA GLY A 255 11.64 10.11 18.01
C GLY A 255 11.54 10.67 16.59
N ARG A 256 10.83 9.98 15.68
CA ARG A 256 10.81 10.28 14.23
C ARG A 256 9.46 10.82 13.74
N LEU A 257 8.39 10.68 14.53
CA LEU A 257 7.04 11.12 14.15
C LEU A 257 6.58 12.45 14.80
N SER A 258 7.47 13.20 15.45
CA SER A 258 7.08 14.50 16.01
C SER A 258 6.64 15.46 14.89
N GLY A 259 5.34 15.79 14.83
CA GLY A 259 4.75 16.63 13.78
C GLY A 259 4.13 15.86 12.61
N VAL A 260 4.20 14.53 12.61
CA VAL A 260 3.61 13.67 11.59
C VAL A 260 2.11 13.52 11.79
N LYS A 261 1.32 13.82 10.76
CA LYS A 261 -0.11 13.47 10.73
C LYS A 261 -0.25 11.98 10.48
N VAL A 262 -0.62 11.26 11.54
CA VAL A 262 -0.87 9.81 11.51
C VAL A 262 -2.37 9.56 11.30
N LEU A 263 -2.75 8.87 10.22
CA LEU A 263 -4.09 8.30 10.10
C LEU A 263 -4.18 7.05 11.00
N ASN A 264 -5.07 7.04 11.98
CA ASN A 264 -5.25 5.90 12.90
C ASN A 264 -6.74 5.52 13.13
N ARG A 265 -7.03 4.22 13.02
CA ARG A 265 -7.79 3.34 13.94
C ARG A 265 -9.29 2.99 13.75
N GLU A 266 -9.83 2.77 12.55
CA GLU A 266 -11.06 1.95 12.34
C GLU A 266 -11.02 1.13 11.02
N SER A 267 -11.72 0.00 10.98
CA SER A 267 -11.49 -1.17 10.11
C SER A 267 -12.07 -1.11 8.68
N SER A 268 -12.41 0.06 8.16
CA SER A 268 -12.95 0.20 6.79
C SER A 268 -12.56 1.50 6.09
N ARG A 269 -12.50 1.46 4.75
CA ARG A 269 -12.03 2.56 3.88
C ARG A 269 -12.97 2.75 2.72
N LEU A 270 -13.06 3.96 2.20
CA LEU A 270 -13.69 4.13 0.90
C LEU A 270 -12.91 3.32 -0.14
N GLY A 271 -13.62 2.57 -0.95
CA GLY A 271 -13.04 1.71 -1.96
C GLY A 271 -14.11 1.22 -2.92
N ALA A 272 -13.67 0.45 -3.91
CA ALA A 272 -14.53 -0.23 -4.85
C ALA A 272 -13.92 -1.56 -5.27
N VAL A 273 -14.78 -2.50 -5.63
CA VAL A 273 -14.42 -3.67 -6.42
C VAL A 273 -14.50 -3.25 -7.88
N VAL A 274 -13.42 -3.46 -8.63
CA VAL A 274 -13.35 -3.05 -10.03
C VAL A 274 -13.13 -4.28 -10.90
N TYR A 275 -13.90 -4.35 -11.99
CA TYR A 275 -13.89 -5.47 -12.92
C TYR A 275 -12.95 -5.18 -14.09
N ASP A 276 -12.21 -6.20 -14.52
CA ASP A 276 -11.58 -6.15 -15.86
C ASP A 276 -12.67 -6.24 -16.93
N PRO A 277 -12.75 -5.29 -17.88
CA PRO A 277 -13.74 -5.32 -18.93
C PRO A 277 -13.57 -6.50 -19.90
#